data_AF-I8TJD0-F1
#
_entry.id   AF-I8TJD0-F1
#
_cell.length_a   1.000
_cell.length_b   1.000
_cell.length_c   1.000
_cell.angle_alpha   90.00
_cell.angle_beta   90.00
_cell.angle_gamma   90.00
#
_symmetry.space_group_name_H-M   'P 1'
#
loop_
_entity.id
_entity.type
_entity.pdbx_description
1 polymer ?
#
loop_
_entity_poly.entity_id
_entity_poly.type
_entity_poly.pdbx_seq_one_letter_code
_entity_poly.pdbx_strand_id
1 'polypeptide(L)'
;MHFLRGRCSNPECRYAHIRLIPGAPVCRDFANLGYCEKGANCDQRHVHECPDYANTGVCNKKRCRLPHVDRAGQIRKNTGANKVDATNDDDSDASSEDEEYDEIDSDDVDSDDLDEDEPELIIKRDGSNDLSQQQDFIHF
;
A
#
# COMPACT_ATOMS: atom_id res chain seq x y z
N MET A 1 -10.64 -10.55 1.84
CA MET A 1 -9.60 -11.52 1.37
C MET A 1 -10.19 -12.93 1.20
N HIS A 2 -10.77 -13.27 0.03
CA HIS A 2 -11.46 -14.56 -0.21
C HIS A 2 -10.54 -15.70 -0.66
N PHE A 3 -9.55 -15.42 -1.51
CA PHE A 3 -8.59 -16.42 -1.99
C PHE A 3 -7.59 -16.86 -0.90
N LEU A 4 -6.89 -15.91 -0.27
CA LEU A 4 -5.83 -16.15 0.74
C LEU A 4 -6.24 -17.06 1.91
N ARG A 5 -7.53 -17.14 2.17
CA ARG A 5 -8.09 -17.71 3.39
C ARG A 5 -8.99 -18.93 2.96
N GLY A 6 -8.99 -19.31 1.66
CA GLY A 6 -9.41 -20.62 1.13
C GLY A 6 -10.85 -20.76 0.60
N ARG A 7 -11.62 -19.69 0.38
CA ARG A 7 -13.05 -19.77 -0.02
C ARG A 7 -13.36 -19.09 -1.35
N CYS A 8 -12.35 -18.73 -2.13
CA CYS A 8 -12.61 -18.30 -3.50
C CYS A 8 -12.64 -19.54 -4.39
N SER A 9 -13.83 -19.88 -4.87
CA SER A 9 -14.05 -21.01 -5.79
C SER A 9 -14.37 -20.55 -7.22
N ASN A 10 -14.39 -19.23 -7.47
CA ASN A 10 -14.67 -18.68 -8.79
C ASN A 10 -13.44 -18.88 -9.71
N PRO A 11 -13.55 -19.65 -10.82
CA PRO A 11 -12.46 -19.81 -11.77
C PRO A 11 -12.11 -18.52 -12.52
N GLU A 12 -13.11 -17.67 -12.80
CA GLU A 12 -12.97 -16.35 -13.44
C GLU A 12 -12.86 -15.25 -12.38
N CYS A 13 -11.98 -15.42 -11.39
CA CYS A 13 -11.76 -14.39 -10.39
C CYS A 13 -10.93 -13.25 -10.99
N ARG A 14 -11.39 -12.01 -10.81
CA ARG A 14 -10.64 -10.79 -11.19
C ARG A 14 -9.28 -10.67 -10.49
N TYR A 15 -9.10 -11.38 -9.37
CA TYR A 15 -7.86 -11.38 -8.60
C TYR A 15 -7.07 -12.67 -8.86
N ALA A 16 -5.75 -12.56 -8.95
CA ALA A 16 -4.88 -13.69 -9.22
C ALA A 16 -4.92 -14.73 -8.08
N HIS A 17 -5.31 -15.96 -8.43
CA HIS A 17 -5.29 -17.12 -7.53
C HIS A 17 -3.93 -17.82 -7.54
N ILE A 18 -2.88 -17.15 -7.03
CA ILE A 18 -1.52 -17.71 -7.02
C ILE A 18 -1.29 -18.48 -5.73
N ARG A 19 -1.18 -19.81 -5.83
CA ARG A 19 -0.85 -20.69 -4.70
C ARG A 19 0.67 -20.88 -4.65
N LEU A 20 1.34 -20.11 -3.81
CA LEU A 20 2.76 -20.28 -3.53
C LEU A 20 2.94 -21.14 -2.28
N ILE A 21 4.09 -21.83 -2.21
CA ILE A 21 4.49 -22.52 -0.98
C ILE A 21 4.63 -21.45 0.12
N PRO A 22 3.99 -21.61 1.29
CA PRO A 22 4.14 -20.67 2.38
C PRO A 22 5.62 -20.65 2.82
N GLY A 23 6.31 -19.55 2.53
CA GLY A 23 7.76 -19.41 2.74
C GLY A 23 8.60 -19.43 1.46
N ALA A 24 7.98 -19.48 0.27
CA ALA A 24 8.69 -19.30 -0.99
C ALA A 24 9.43 -17.94 -0.99
N PRO A 25 10.65 -17.89 -1.56
CA PRO A 25 11.44 -16.68 -1.61
C PRO A 25 10.76 -15.63 -2.50
N VAL A 26 11.10 -14.36 -2.27
CA VAL A 26 10.74 -13.24 -3.14
C VAL A 26 11.48 -13.35 -4.45
N CYS A 27 10.75 -13.17 -5.55
CA CYS A 27 11.28 -13.16 -6.90
C CYS A 27 12.17 -11.94 -7.12
N ARG A 28 13.42 -12.17 -7.50
CA ARG A 28 14.40 -11.09 -7.74
C ARG A 28 14.03 -10.23 -8.93
N ASP A 29 13.56 -10.84 -10.01
CA ASP A 29 13.22 -10.12 -11.24
C ASP A 29 12.02 -9.22 -10.98
N PHE A 30 10.97 -9.76 -10.36
CA PHE A 30 9.79 -8.96 -10.01
C PHE A 30 10.12 -7.84 -9.02
N ALA A 31 10.93 -8.10 -7.99
CA ALA A 31 11.28 -7.08 -7.02
C ALA A 31 12.13 -5.94 -7.60
N ASN A 32 13.00 -6.22 -8.57
CA ASN A 32 13.90 -5.22 -9.16
C ASN A 32 13.33 -4.54 -10.40
N LEU A 33 12.65 -5.28 -11.27
CA LEU A 33 12.14 -4.83 -12.56
C LEU A 33 10.64 -4.51 -12.53
N GLY A 34 9.92 -4.98 -11.51
CA GLY A 34 8.46 -4.91 -11.45
C GLY A 34 7.74 -5.96 -12.30
N TYR A 35 8.48 -6.77 -13.06
CA TYR A 35 7.93 -7.85 -13.88
C TYR A 35 8.79 -9.11 -13.79
N CYS A 36 8.17 -10.26 -14.01
CA CYS A 36 8.85 -11.55 -14.14
C CYS A 36 8.29 -12.28 -15.36
N GLU A 37 9.17 -12.80 -16.21
CA GLU A 37 8.80 -13.51 -17.45
C GLU A 37 7.96 -14.76 -17.18
N LYS A 38 8.15 -15.41 -16.02
CA LYS A 38 7.37 -16.59 -15.62
C LYS A 38 5.92 -16.24 -15.27
N GLY A 39 5.61 -14.98 -14.93
CA GLY A 39 4.27 -14.52 -14.61
C GLY A 39 3.55 -15.40 -13.58
N ALA A 40 2.38 -15.91 -13.92
CA ALA A 40 1.57 -16.76 -13.04
C ALA A 40 2.21 -18.13 -12.73
N ASN A 41 3.19 -18.57 -13.53
CA ASN A 41 3.90 -19.85 -13.36
C ASN A 41 5.18 -19.70 -12.52
N CYS A 42 5.44 -18.52 -11.94
CA CYS A 42 6.57 -18.31 -11.07
C CYS A 42 6.36 -19.03 -9.73
N ASP A 43 7.37 -19.79 -9.31
CA ASP A 43 7.46 -20.50 -8.04
C ASP A 43 7.81 -19.57 -6.86
N GLN A 44 8.17 -18.32 -7.17
CA GLN A 44 8.59 -17.30 -6.23
C GLN A 44 7.49 -16.25 -5.99
N ARG A 45 7.58 -15.54 -4.87
CA ARG A 45 6.63 -14.47 -4.52
C ARG A 45 6.89 -13.20 -5.34
N HIS A 46 5.88 -12.78 -6.10
CA HIS A 46 5.83 -11.46 -6.72
C HIS A 46 5.36 -10.41 -5.71
N VAL A 47 6.31 -9.87 -4.95
CA VAL A 47 6.10 -8.77 -4.01
C VAL A 47 7.19 -7.73 -4.17
N HIS A 48 6.86 -6.46 -3.94
CA HIS A 48 7.81 -5.35 -3.98
C HIS A 48 8.52 -5.23 -2.62
N GLU A 49 9.33 -6.24 -2.28
CA GLU A 49 10.16 -6.29 -1.07
C GLU A 49 11.62 -6.55 -1.48
N CYS A 50 12.59 -6.12 -0.67
CA CYS A 50 14.00 -6.42 -0.97
C CYS A 50 14.21 -7.94 -0.97
N PRO A 51 14.65 -8.55 -2.09
CA PRO A 51 14.78 -10.00 -2.18
C PRO A 51 15.90 -10.53 -1.29
N ASP A 52 16.99 -9.78 -1.11
CA ASP A 52 18.10 -10.20 -0.25
C ASP A 52 17.67 -10.20 1.22
N TYR A 53 16.97 -9.14 1.68
CA TYR A 53 16.43 -9.07 3.03
C TYR A 53 15.31 -10.08 3.28
N ALA A 54 14.35 -10.21 2.35
CA ALA A 54 13.20 -11.10 2.54
C ALA A 54 13.59 -12.59 2.51
N ASN A 55 14.63 -12.95 1.74
CA ASN A 55 15.06 -14.34 1.61
C ASN A 55 16.12 -14.75 2.63
N THR A 56 17.06 -13.84 2.96
CA THR A 56 18.19 -14.16 3.85
C THR A 56 18.11 -13.48 5.22
N GLY A 57 17.22 -12.49 5.39
CA GLY A 57 17.14 -11.65 6.59
C GLY A 57 18.18 -10.54 6.64
N VAL A 58 19.12 -10.49 5.70
CA VAL A 58 20.22 -9.52 5.69
C VAL A 58 20.33 -8.85 4.32
N CYS A 59 20.47 -7.53 4.31
CA CYS A 59 20.74 -6.77 3.09
C CYS A 59 22.04 -5.99 3.24
N ASN A 60 23.01 -6.23 2.36
CA ASN A 60 24.32 -5.59 2.41
C ASN A 60 24.30 -4.13 1.90
N LYS A 61 23.16 -3.67 1.34
CA LYS A 61 23.01 -2.30 0.81
C LYS A 61 22.58 -1.37 1.95
N LYS A 62 23.49 -0.50 2.40
CA LYS A 62 23.23 0.50 3.46
C LYS A 62 22.06 1.44 3.15
N ARG A 63 21.81 1.72 1.87
CA ARG A 63 20.69 2.54 1.38
C ARG A 63 19.88 1.74 0.35
N CYS A 64 19.27 0.65 0.79
CA CYS A 64 18.40 -0.14 -0.07
C CYS A 64 17.13 0.67 -0.41
N ARG A 65 16.77 0.72 -1.69
CA ARG A 65 15.55 1.40 -2.18
C ARG A 65 14.29 0.54 -2.04
N LEU A 66 14.46 -0.77 -1.88
CA LEU A 66 13.37 -1.72 -1.72
C LEU A 66 13.02 -1.84 -0.24
N PRO A 67 11.72 -1.99 0.11
CA PRO A 67 11.30 -2.02 1.50
C PRO A 67 11.82 -3.29 2.20
N HIS A 68 12.29 -3.10 3.44
CA HIS A 68 12.68 -4.17 4.34
C HIS A 68 11.52 -4.43 5.32
N VAL A 69 10.85 -5.57 5.19
CA VAL A 69 9.70 -5.94 6.03
C VAL A 69 10.12 -6.98 7.06
N ASP A 70 10.23 -6.58 8.34
CA ASP A 70 10.48 -7.52 9.44
C ASP A 70 9.17 -8.17 9.90
N ARG A 71 8.86 -9.31 9.28
CA ARG A 71 7.63 -10.07 9.55
C ARG A 71 7.66 -10.77 10.91
N ALA A 72 8.84 -11.03 11.48
CA ALA A 72 8.97 -11.64 12.81
C ALA A 72 8.65 -10.63 13.93
N GLY A 73 9.03 -9.37 13.77
CA GLY A 73 8.68 -8.29 14.69
C GLY A 73 7.17 -7.97 14.73
N GLN A 74 6.49 -8.06 13.58
CA GLN A 74 5.04 -7.83 13.50
C GLN A 74 4.22 -8.91 14.22
N ILE A 75 4.62 -10.18 14.16
CA ILE A 75 3.91 -11.27 14.85
C ILE A 75 3.93 -11.05 16.37
N ARG A 76 5.06 -10.61 16.94
CA ARG A 76 5.18 -10.31 18.38
C ARG A 76 4.33 -9.12 18.81
N LYS A 77 4.25 -8.06 17.99
CA LYS A 77 3.38 -6.90 18.28
C LYS A 77 1.90 -7.27 18.23
N ASN A 78 1.48 -8.13 17.31
CA ASN A 78 0.10 -8.60 17.19
C ASN A 78 -0.32 -9.60 18.30
N THR A 79 0.61 -10.28 18.96
CA THR A 79 0.31 -11.15 20.13
C THR A 79 0.46 -10.46 21.48
N GLY A 80 1.09 -9.27 21.53
CA GLY A 80 1.31 -8.51 22.76
C GLY A 80 0.15 -7.61 23.21
N ALA A 81 -0.84 -7.34 22.35
CA ALA A 81 -1.97 -6.45 22.67
C ALA A 81 -3.05 -7.08 23.58
N ASN A 82 -2.82 -8.28 24.14
CA ASN A 82 -3.81 -9.05 24.90
C ASN A 82 -3.29 -9.62 26.24
N LYS A 83 -2.32 -8.97 26.88
CA LYS A 83 -1.95 -9.30 28.26
C LYS A 83 -1.91 -8.05 29.12
N VAL A 84 -3.01 -7.85 29.84
CA VAL A 84 -3.00 -7.14 31.12
C VAL A 84 -2.41 -8.06 32.20
N ASP A 85 -1.54 -7.45 33.00
CA ASP A 85 -1.16 -7.72 34.39
C ASP A 85 -0.20 -8.88 34.77
N ALA A 86 0.98 -8.49 35.26
CA ALA A 86 1.62 -8.96 36.51
C ALA A 86 3.02 -8.30 36.71
N THR A 87 2.98 -7.06 37.22
CA THR A 87 3.72 -6.48 38.36
C THR A 87 5.27 -6.54 38.55
N ASN A 88 5.76 -5.35 38.96
CA ASN A 88 6.96 -4.93 39.70
C ASN A 88 8.26 -4.72 38.91
N ASP A 89 9.07 -3.67 39.06
CA ASP A 89 9.04 -2.35 39.71
C ASP A 89 10.43 -1.77 39.35
N ASP A 90 10.52 -0.61 38.71
CA ASP A 90 11.65 0.32 38.91
C ASP A 90 11.29 1.73 38.37
N ASP A 91 11.61 2.69 39.22
CA ASP A 91 11.22 4.09 39.27
C ASP A 91 11.71 4.93 38.08
N SER A 92 10.85 5.87 37.64
CA SER A 92 11.20 7.28 37.45
C SER A 92 9.93 8.07 37.13
N ASP A 93 9.37 8.64 38.19
CA ASP A 93 8.52 9.82 38.15
C ASP A 93 9.24 10.97 37.42
N ALA A 94 8.68 11.38 36.29
CA ALA A 94 8.99 12.64 35.64
C ALA A 94 7.67 13.29 35.22
N SER A 95 6.95 13.80 36.21
CA SER A 95 6.01 14.90 36.01
C SER A 95 6.76 16.12 35.46
N SER A 96 6.43 16.52 34.24
CA SER A 96 6.68 17.86 33.67
C SER A 96 5.51 18.09 32.70
N GLU A 97 4.40 18.63 33.21
CA GLU A 97 4.00 20.04 33.10
C GLU A 97 3.87 20.53 31.64
N ASP A 98 2.62 20.84 31.30
CA ASP A 98 2.14 21.83 30.33
C ASP A 98 2.73 21.85 28.91
N GLU A 99 1.95 21.36 27.96
CA GLU A 99 1.91 21.94 26.61
C GLU A 99 0.43 22.13 26.22
N GLU A 100 -0.03 23.34 26.54
CA GLU A 100 -0.97 24.19 25.81
C GLU A 100 -1.72 23.51 24.66
N TYR A 101 -3.04 23.33 24.85
CA TYR A 101 -3.95 22.98 23.77
C TYR A 101 -4.08 24.20 22.86
N ASP A 102 -3.52 24.14 21.66
CA ASP A 102 -3.92 25.05 20.59
C ASP A 102 -5.40 24.77 20.25
N GLU A 103 -6.28 25.69 20.65
CA GLU A 103 -7.65 25.78 20.14
C GLU A 103 -7.58 25.86 18.61
N ILE A 104 -8.00 24.79 17.95
CA ILE A 104 -8.26 24.83 16.51
C ILE A 104 -9.44 25.77 16.34
N ASP A 105 -9.15 27.02 15.98
CA ASP A 105 -10.13 28.02 15.59
C ASP A 105 -10.88 27.46 14.38
N SER A 106 -12.10 27.01 14.63
CA SER A 106 -13.06 26.65 13.59
C SER A 106 -13.58 27.95 13.01
N ASP A 107 -12.73 28.64 12.25
CA ASP A 107 -13.18 29.64 11.29
C ASP A 107 -13.84 28.88 10.15
N ASP A 108 -15.15 28.68 10.32
CA ASP A 108 -16.10 28.38 9.27
C ASP A 108 -16.02 29.49 8.23
N VAL A 109 -15.16 29.31 7.22
CA VAL A 109 -15.25 30.05 5.98
C VAL A 109 -16.40 29.43 5.18
N ASP A 110 -17.56 30.05 5.30
CA ASP A 110 -18.67 29.90 4.36
C ASP A 110 -18.14 30.28 2.96
N SER A 111 -17.70 29.26 2.21
CA SER A 111 -17.29 29.41 0.81
C SER A 111 -18.51 29.30 -0.09
N ASP A 112 -19.47 30.19 0.13
CA ASP A 112 -20.54 30.52 -0.79
C ASP A 112 -20.29 31.94 -1.30
N ASP A 113 -19.41 32.02 -2.30
CA ASP A 113 -19.51 33.06 -3.32
C ASP A 113 -19.55 32.35 -4.67
N LEU A 114 -20.75 31.89 -5.01
CA LEU A 114 -21.10 31.49 -6.36
C LEU A 114 -21.31 32.80 -7.14
N ASP A 115 -20.25 33.31 -7.75
CA ASP A 115 -20.37 34.33 -8.80
C ASP A 115 -21.29 33.75 -9.89
N GLU A 116 -22.50 34.28 -9.97
CA GLU A 116 -23.62 33.79 -10.79
C GLU A 116 -23.47 34.13 -12.30
N ASP A 117 -22.25 34.39 -12.80
CA ASP A 117 -22.01 34.96 -14.13
C ASP A 117 -20.82 34.36 -14.92
N GLU A 118 -20.54 33.05 -14.80
CA GLU A 118 -19.68 32.34 -15.77
C GLU A 118 -20.51 31.35 -16.63
N PRO A 119 -20.64 31.57 -17.95
CA PRO A 119 -21.29 30.60 -18.83
C PRO A 119 -20.37 29.38 -19.03
N GLU A 120 -20.56 28.33 -18.24
CA GLU A 120 -19.95 27.04 -18.52
C GLU A 120 -20.39 26.55 -19.91
N LEU A 121 -19.43 26.50 -20.83
CA LEU A 121 -19.56 25.86 -22.12
C LEU A 121 -19.73 24.35 -21.90
N ILE A 122 -20.98 23.91 -21.75
CA ILE A 122 -21.34 22.50 -21.82
C ILE A 122 -21.00 22.04 -23.24
N ILE A 123 -19.81 21.44 -23.41
CA ILE A 123 -19.44 20.75 -24.64
C ILE A 123 -20.44 19.62 -24.81
N LYS A 124 -21.44 19.86 -25.66
CA LYS A 124 -22.39 18.87 -26.13
C LYS A 124 -21.58 17.70 -26.67
N ARG A 125 -21.60 16.59 -25.94
CA ARG A 125 -21.12 15.29 -26.38
C ARG A 125 -22.06 14.81 -27.49
N ASP A 126 -21.79 15.25 -28.71
CA ASP A 126 -22.36 14.61 -29.89
C ASP A 126 -21.49 13.40 -30.26
N GLY A 127 -22.15 12.26 -30.43
CA GLY A 127 -21.56 10.96 -30.65
C GLY A 127 -21.07 10.78 -32.07
N SER A 128 -19.95 11.41 -32.43
CA SER A 128 -19.21 11.10 -33.65
C SER A 128 -17.69 11.10 -33.40
N ASN A 129 -17.23 9.93 -32.95
CA ASN A 129 -15.98 9.29 -33.33
C ASN A 129 -14.92 10.15 -34.07
N ASP A 130 -13.92 10.69 -33.36
CA ASP A 130 -12.54 10.67 -33.88
C ASP A 130 -11.47 10.91 -32.79
N LEU A 131 -11.11 9.87 -32.05
CA LEU A 131 -9.98 9.93 -31.11
C LEU A 131 -8.62 10.09 -31.81
N SER A 132 -8.56 10.03 -33.15
CA SER A 132 -7.33 10.18 -33.93
C SER A 132 -6.90 11.64 -34.15
N GLN A 133 -7.75 12.62 -33.83
CA GLN A 133 -7.45 14.05 -34.01
C GLN A 133 -6.66 14.65 -32.84
N GLN A 134 -6.37 13.88 -31.80
CA GLN A 134 -5.62 14.35 -30.64
C GLN A 134 -4.12 14.36 -30.95
N GLN A 135 -3.43 15.43 -30.54
CA GLN A 135 -2.00 15.64 -30.83
C GLN A 135 -1.10 14.56 -30.22
N ASP A 136 -1.60 13.83 -29.23
CA ASP A 136 -0.87 12.81 -28.48
C ASP A 136 -1.23 11.37 -28.91
N PHE A 137 -1.93 11.19 -30.04
CA PHE A 137 -2.34 9.86 -30.49
C PHE A 137 -1.16 9.05 -31.04
N ILE A 138 -0.83 7.94 -30.36
CA ILE A 138 0.22 6.98 -30.78
C ILE A 138 -0.45 5.77 -31.42
N HIS A 139 -0.14 5.51 -32.69
CA HIS A 139 -0.62 4.35 -33.44
C HIS A 139 0.27 3.11 -33.18
N PHE A 140 -0.32 1.92 -33.12
CA PHE A 140 0.38 0.63 -32.99
C PHE A 140 0.55 -0.09 -34.33
#